data_AF-A0A924Z2Q6-F1
#
_entry.id   AF-A0A924Z2Q6-F1
#
_cell.length_a   1.000
_cell.length_b   1.000
_cell.length_c   1.000
_cell.angle_alpha   90.00
_cell.angle_beta   90.00
_cell.angle_gamma   90.00
#
_symmetry.space_group_name_H-M   'P 1'
#
loop_
_entity.id
_entity.type
_entity.pdbx_description
1 polymer ?
#
loop_
_entity_poly.entity_id
_entity_poly.type
_entity_poly.pdbx_seq_one_letter_code
_entity_poly.pdbx_strand_id
1 'polypeptide(L)'
;MSSLTAHSKLYDWQLRHGIPCFALMTLAFVVFGLLSLDLVKLVLANAGFLWHAGWHGLMAGGFAQLLELGLSAAAAIASYLVFKLCEHVMVDRLAHK
;
A
#
# COMPACT_ATOMS: atom_id res chain seq x y z
N MET A 1 -35.06 5.52 6.63
CA MET A 1 -33.58 5.50 6.77
C MET A 1 -33.02 4.54 5.72
N SER A 2 -32.60 5.11 4.60
CA SER A 2 -32.06 4.43 3.42
C SER A 2 -30.61 4.01 3.68
N SER A 3 -30.37 2.71 3.90
CA SER A 3 -29.01 2.15 3.93
C SER A 3 -28.48 2.05 2.50
N LEU A 4 -27.70 3.06 2.09
CA LEU A 4 -26.90 3.06 0.88
C LEU A 4 -25.68 2.14 1.07
N THR A 5 -25.82 0.86 0.77
CA THR A 5 -24.67 -0.02 0.49
C THR A 5 -24.91 -0.70 -0.85
N ALA A 6 -24.53 0.01 -1.92
CA ALA A 6 -24.30 -0.64 -3.19
C ALA A 6 -23.09 -1.59 -2.99
N HIS A 7 -23.35 -2.84 -2.65
CA HIS A 7 -22.33 -3.88 -2.66
C HIS A 7 -21.77 -3.94 -4.09
N SER A 8 -20.52 -3.53 -4.26
CA SER A 8 -19.84 -3.64 -5.55
C SER A 8 -19.76 -5.11 -5.91
N LYS A 9 -20.08 -5.47 -7.17
CA LYS A 9 -20.02 -6.87 -7.67
C LYS A 9 -18.68 -7.56 -7.40
N LEU A 10 -17.61 -6.77 -7.24
CA LEU A 10 -16.29 -7.23 -6.80
C LEU A 10 -16.33 -7.85 -5.38
N TYR A 11 -17.00 -7.20 -4.42
CA TYR A 11 -17.12 -7.67 -3.04
C TYR A 11 -17.81 -9.03 -2.96
N ASP A 12 -18.92 -9.20 -3.68
CA ASP A 12 -19.67 -10.45 -3.74
C ASP A 12 -18.88 -11.57 -4.43
N TRP A 13 -18.08 -11.24 -5.44
CA TRP A 13 -17.20 -12.20 -6.11
C TRP A 13 -16.05 -12.66 -5.18
N GLN A 14 -15.41 -11.73 -4.46
CA GLN A 14 -14.40 -12.03 -3.45
C GLN A 14 -14.96 -12.94 -2.32
N LEU A 15 -16.20 -12.71 -1.90
CA LEU A 15 -16.90 -13.53 -0.90
C LEU A 15 -17.17 -14.96 -1.38
N ARG A 16 -17.22 -15.23 -2.68
CA ARG A 16 -17.47 -16.57 -3.22
C ARG A 16 -16.18 -17.41 -3.31
N HIS A 17 -15.02 -16.78 -3.49
CA HIS A 17 -13.75 -17.46 -3.75
C HIS A 17 -12.67 -17.11 -2.69
N GLY A 18 -12.64 -17.88 -1.60
CA GLY A 18 -11.71 -17.65 -0.47
C GLY A 18 -10.24 -17.80 -0.83
N ILE A 19 -9.87 -18.81 -1.63
CA ILE A 19 -8.47 -19.07 -2.00
C ILE A 19 -7.88 -17.91 -2.82
N PRO A 20 -8.55 -17.40 -3.88
CA PRO A 20 -8.10 -16.20 -4.59
C PRO A 20 -7.99 -14.95 -3.70
N CYS A 21 -8.93 -14.75 -2.77
CA CYS A 21 -8.86 -13.63 -1.83
C CYS A 21 -7.62 -13.72 -0.92
N PHE A 22 -7.31 -14.92 -0.42
CA PHE A 22 -6.11 -15.17 0.39
C PHE A 22 -4.81 -14.95 -0.40
N ALA A 23 -4.76 -15.43 -1.64
CA ALA A 23 -3.62 -15.25 -2.52
C ALA A 23 -3.38 -13.75 -2.83
N LEU A 24 -4.44 -13.01 -3.17
CA LEU A 24 -4.38 -11.57 -3.41
C LEU A 24 -3.93 -10.80 -2.16
N MET A 25 -4.47 -11.16 -0.99
CA MET A 25 -4.08 -10.59 0.30
C MET A 25 -2.57 -10.78 0.56
N THR A 26 -2.07 -11.99 0.33
CA THR A 26 -0.66 -12.32 0.54
C THR A 26 0.25 -11.54 -0.42
N LEU A 27 -0.11 -11.47 -1.70
CA LEU A 27 0.65 -10.72 -2.69
C LEU A 27 0.67 -9.22 -2.35
N ALA A 28 -0.48 -8.66 -1.97
CA ALA A 28 -0.57 -7.27 -1.53
C ALA A 28 0.29 -7.02 -0.28
N PHE A 29 0.26 -7.92 0.71
CA PHE A 29 1.11 -7.80 1.89
C PHE A 29 2.61 -7.80 1.55
N VAL A 30 3.05 -8.69 0.66
CA VAL A 30 4.45 -8.77 0.22
C VAL A 30 4.87 -7.49 -0.49
N VAL A 31 4.05 -7.00 -1.43
CA VAL A 31 4.33 -5.75 -2.17
C VAL A 31 4.39 -4.56 -1.22
N PHE A 32 3.43 -4.43 -0.30
CA PHE A 32 3.45 -3.41 0.74
C PHE A 32 4.73 -3.46 1.60
N GLY A 33 5.15 -4.66 2.02
CA GLY A 33 6.37 -4.86 2.81
C GLY A 33 7.63 -4.43 2.06
N LEU A 34 7.79 -4.86 0.80
CA LEU A 34 8.92 -4.47 -0.04
C LEU A 34 8.98 -2.95 -0.26
N LEU A 35 7.85 -2.34 -0.63
CA LEU A 35 7.76 -0.90 -0.83
C LEU A 35 8.05 -0.12 0.46
N SER A 36 7.61 -0.61 1.61
CA SER A 36 7.88 0.01 2.90
C SER A 36 9.36 -0.02 3.27
N LEU A 37 10.05 -1.14 3.01
CA LEU A 37 11.50 -1.25 3.23
C LEU A 37 12.27 -0.29 2.32
N ASP A 38 11.88 -0.19 1.06
CA ASP A 38 12.52 0.74 0.12
C ASP A 38 12.21 2.20 0.48
N LEU A 39 11.01 2.49 0.98
CA LEU A 39 10.64 3.80 1.53
C LEU A 39 11.60 4.23 2.64
N VAL A 40 11.83 3.34 3.62
CA VAL A 40 12.74 3.61 4.73
C VAL A 40 14.17 3.90 4.24
N LYS A 41 14.67 3.10 3.29
CA LYS A 41 15.99 3.31 2.69
C LYS A 41 16.08 4.67 1.98
N LEU A 42 15.08 5.01 1.17
CA LEU A 42 15.04 6.30 0.46
C LEU A 42 14.96 7.46 1.44
N VAL A 43 14.12 7.39 2.48
CA VAL A 43 14.01 8.45 3.49
C VAL A 43 15.35 8.68 4.18
N LEU A 44 16.02 7.61 4.62
CA LEU A 44 17.33 7.70 5.27
C LEU A 44 18.40 8.29 4.33
N ALA A 45 18.41 7.88 3.07
CA ALA A 45 19.32 8.42 2.06
C ALA A 45 19.09 9.92 1.81
N ASN A 46 17.82 10.34 1.68
CA ASN A 46 17.46 11.75 1.50
C ASN A 46 17.74 12.59 2.75
N ALA A 47 17.48 12.08 3.95
CA ALA A 47 17.77 12.78 5.20
C ALA A 47 19.28 13.04 5.36
N GLY A 48 20.11 12.04 5.03
CA GLY A 48 21.57 12.20 4.99
C GLY A 48 22.01 13.24 3.97
N PHE A 49 21.44 13.22 2.76
CA PHE A 49 21.76 14.17 1.70
C PHE A 49 21.33 15.61 2.02
N LEU A 50 20.12 15.81 2.53
CA LEU A 50 19.61 17.13 2.90
C LEU A 50 20.41 17.74 4.06
N TRP A 51 20.85 16.92 5.01
CA TRP A 51 21.72 17.36 6.11
C TRP A 51 23.11 17.82 5.63
N HIS A 52 23.70 17.12 4.65
CA HIS A 52 25.07 17.41 4.20
C HIS A 52 25.17 18.42 3.04
N ALA A 53 24.18 18.48 2.14
CA ALA A 53 24.27 19.23 0.88
C ALA A 53 23.30 20.43 0.76
N GLY A 54 22.36 20.60 1.71
CA GLY A 54 21.45 21.74 1.75
C GLY A 54 20.63 21.96 0.46
N TRP A 55 20.30 23.22 0.16
CA TRP A 55 19.46 23.63 -0.98
C TRP A 55 20.02 23.21 -2.36
N HIS A 56 21.35 23.15 -2.49
CA HIS A 56 22.01 22.71 -3.73
C HIS A 56 21.80 21.22 -4.00
N GLY A 57 21.81 20.37 -2.96
CA GLY A 57 21.55 18.93 -3.11
C GLY A 57 20.11 18.63 -3.55
N LEU A 58 19.15 19.46 -3.15
CA LEU A 58 17.73 19.31 -3.53
C LEU A 58 17.53 19.48 -5.05
N MET A 59 18.18 20.49 -5.64
CA MET A 59 18.07 20.80 -7.08
C MET A 59 18.90 19.88 -7.97
N ALA A 60 19.97 19.28 -7.44
CA ALA A 60 20.88 18.41 -8.21
C ALA A 60 20.42 16.94 -8.32
N GLY A 61 19.35 16.54 -7.63
CA GLY A 61 18.82 15.16 -7.67
C GLY A 61 17.82 14.83 -6.57
N GLY A 62 17.82 15.57 -5.46
CA GLY A 62 16.90 15.34 -4.35
C GLY A 62 15.42 15.47 -4.72
N PHE A 63 15.06 16.37 -5.65
CA PHE A 63 13.66 16.52 -6.09
C PHE A 63 13.13 15.26 -6.79
N ALA A 64 13.92 14.65 -7.68
CA ALA A 64 13.52 13.41 -8.35
C ALA A 64 13.39 12.25 -7.35
N GLN A 65 14.30 12.18 -6.38
CA GLN A 65 14.27 11.16 -5.33
C GLN A 65 13.07 11.36 -4.37
N LEU A 66 12.68 12.61 -4.09
CA LEU A 66 11.47 12.92 -3.33
C LEU A 66 10.20 12.53 -4.10
N LEU A 67 10.18 12.74 -5.42
CA LEU A 67 9.06 12.30 -6.27
C LEU A 67 8.94 10.76 -6.26
N GLU A 68 10.05 10.05 -6.44
CA GLU A 68 10.10 8.58 -6.38
C GLU A 68 9.64 8.05 -5.02
N LEU A 69 10.06 8.71 -3.94
CA LEU A 69 9.60 8.42 -2.58
C LEU A 69 8.09 8.61 -2.46
N GLY A 70 7.54 9.71 -2.99
CA GLY A 70 6.10 9.98 -2.98
C GLY A 70 5.30 8.93 -3.76
N LEU A 71 5.78 8.54 -4.94
CA LEU A 71 5.14 7.51 -5.76
C LEU A 71 5.19 6.13 -5.08
N SER A 72 6.34 5.78 -4.47
CA SER A 72 6.51 4.54 -3.72
C SER A 72 5.59 4.49 -2.49
N ALA A 73 5.42 5.61 -1.80
CA ALA A 73 4.51 5.74 -0.67
C ALA A 73 3.05 5.56 -1.11
N ALA A 74 2.64 6.19 -2.21
CA ALA A 74 1.30 6.04 -2.76
C ALA A 74 1.03 4.59 -3.20
N ALA A 75 2.00 3.93 -3.83
CA ALA A 75 1.91 2.53 -4.21
C ALA A 75 1.81 1.60 -2.97
N ALA A 76 2.58 1.88 -1.92
CA ALA A 76 2.51 1.14 -0.66
C ALA A 76 1.12 1.26 -0.03
N ILE A 77 0.56 2.47 0.02
CA ILE A 77 -0.80 2.70 0.53
C ILE A 77 -1.83 1.96 -0.30
N ALA A 78 -1.75 2.02 -1.63
CA ALA A 78 -2.69 1.30 -2.51
C ALA A 78 -2.63 -0.21 -2.24
N SER A 79 -1.43 -0.78 -2.11
CA SER A 79 -1.22 -2.18 -1.77
C SER A 79 -1.79 -2.54 -0.38
N TYR A 80 -1.56 -1.68 0.62
CA TYR A 80 -2.11 -1.83 1.95
C TYR A 80 -3.65 -1.81 1.97
N LEU A 81 -4.29 -0.93 1.19
CA LEU A 81 -5.75 -0.88 1.09
C LEU A 81 -6.31 -2.16 0.47
N VAL A 82 -5.66 -2.72 -0.56
CA VAL A 82 -6.04 -4.02 -1.14
C VAL A 82 -5.91 -5.14 -0.11
N PHE A 83 -4.81 -5.16 0.66
CA PHE A 83 -4.62 -6.11 1.75
C PHE A 83 -5.76 -6.00 2.79
N LYS A 84 -6.06 -4.79 3.28
CA LYS A 84 -7.12 -4.57 4.29
C LYS A 84 -8.50 -4.95 3.78
N LEU A 85 -8.79 -4.72 2.50
CA LEU A 85 -10.05 -5.13 1.89
C LEU A 85 -10.18 -6.67 1.88
N CYS A 86 -9.12 -7.37 1.49
CA CYS A 86 -9.13 -8.84 1.48
C CYS A 86 -9.17 -9.42 2.90
N GLU A 87 -8.45 -8.81 3.85
CA GLU A 87 -8.45 -9.17 5.26
C GLU A 87 -9.86 -9.08 5.84
N HIS A 88 -10.58 -7.97 5.61
CA HIS A 88 -11.95 -7.80 6.10
C HIS A 88 -12.88 -8.92 5.59
N VAL A 89 -12.83 -9.22 4.29
CA VAL A 89 -13.60 -10.33 3.71
C VAL A 89 -13.22 -11.69 4.32
N MET A 90 -11.94 -11.92 4.60
CA MET A 90 -11.46 -13.19 5.17
C MET A 90 -11.87 -13.35 6.64
N VAL A 91 -11.75 -12.28 7.43
CA VAL A 91 -12.14 -12.24 8.84
C VAL A 91 -13.65 -12.45 8.97
N ASP A 92 -14.46 -11.75 8.16
CA ASP A 92 -15.92 -11.92 8.15
C ASP A 92 -16.30 -13.37 7.79
N ARG A 93 -15.61 -13.96 6.79
CA ARG A 93 -15.82 -15.36 6.42
C ARG A 93 -15.43 -16.34 7.51
N LEU A 94 -14.41 -16.06 8.31
CA LEU A 94 -13.98 -16.92 9.42
C LEU A 94 -14.89 -16.76 10.65
N ALA A 95 -15.44 -15.56 10.87
CA ALA A 95 -16.31 -15.26 12.02
C ALA A 95 -17.76 -15.73 11.82
N HIS A 96 -18.24 -15.81 10.57
CA HIS A 96 -19.64 -16.11 10.23
C HIS A 96 -19.85 -17.43 9.46
N LYS A 97 -18.80 -18.23 9.28
CA LYS A 97 -18.92 -19.65 8.92
C LYS A 97 -18.73 -20.52 10.16
#